data_AF-A0A8H4WW83-F1
#
_entry.id   AF-A0A8H4WW83-F1
#
_cell.length_a   1.000
_cell.length_b   1.000
_cell.length_c   1.000
_cell.angle_alpha   90.00
_cell.angle_beta   90.00
_cell.angle_gamma   90.00
#
_symmetry.space_group_name_H-M   'P 1'
#
loop_
_entity.id
_entity.type
_entity.pdbx_description
1 polymer ?
#
loop_
_entity_poly.entity_id
_entity_poly.type
_entity_poly.pdbx_seq_one_letter_code
_entity_poly.pdbx_strand_id
1 'polypeptide(L)'
;MSFRKRNVVIGAAGSSSPIIRQEKSLAPGTRPSPLDGRLTTSTGTQSLDQLLSGHAGMPMGTSLLVEETGTTDFGGVLLRYYAAEGLAQGHQVHLLGFGDAWRRELPGLGSPDGSKKSGKPISSSDEKMKIAWRYETLGQRNVPVRDAQAPTTPAQTPSTFCHGFDLTKRLENSAIKGQLHTTSVEGPMASPTNTPFHRFIADVTSKIKNSPPSTVHRIVVPNLLSPTLYNSAASQPKEVLKFLHALRALLRQYSTQVTAFVTIPVTLFPRSTGLTRWMELLSDGVLELIPLQHQAPVMREPGNEDKGQGLLRAHSLPVFHEKGGGLEGTWNRENLSFKLSSSSGLVITPFSLPPIGDEEEPSQVSKPNDHKKEALDF
;
A
#
# COMPACT_ATOMS: atom_id res chain seq x y z
N MET A 1 -22.66 35.64 -49.98
CA MET A 1 -21.40 36.29 -49.56
C MET A 1 -20.58 35.29 -48.74
N SER A 2 -19.65 34.55 -49.36
CA SER A 2 -18.82 33.57 -48.64
C SER A 2 -17.61 34.25 -48.02
N PHE A 3 -17.47 34.19 -46.71
CA PHE A 3 -16.27 34.66 -46.02
C PHE A 3 -15.17 33.60 -46.13
N ARG A 4 -14.18 33.82 -47.01
CA ARG A 4 -12.92 33.05 -47.00
C ARG A 4 -12.00 33.62 -45.93
N LYS A 5 -11.67 32.80 -44.93
CA LYS A 5 -10.64 33.08 -43.92
C LYS A 5 -9.26 32.95 -44.60
N ARG A 6 -8.55 34.07 -44.82
CA ARG A 6 -7.14 34.06 -45.23
C ARG A 6 -6.29 33.98 -43.97
N ASN A 7 -5.66 32.83 -43.71
CA ASN A 7 -4.55 32.77 -42.76
C ASN A 7 -3.30 33.28 -43.48
N VAL A 8 -2.94 34.53 -43.24
CA VAL A 8 -1.61 35.05 -43.57
C VAL A 8 -0.69 34.72 -42.42
N VAL A 9 0.25 33.80 -42.64
CA VAL A 9 1.37 33.57 -41.71
C VAL A 9 2.46 34.56 -42.08
N ILE A 10 2.71 35.53 -41.20
CA ILE A 10 3.86 36.43 -41.32
C ILE A 10 5.10 35.61 -40.92
N GLY A 11 5.88 35.20 -41.91
CA GLY A 11 7.16 34.53 -41.70
C GLY A 11 8.20 35.52 -41.21
N ALA A 12 8.67 35.35 -39.97
CA ALA A 12 9.92 35.94 -39.52
C ALA A 12 11.08 35.04 -39.98
N ALA A 13 11.97 35.59 -40.79
CA ALA A 13 13.25 34.97 -41.11
C ALA A 13 14.16 35.07 -39.88
N GLY A 14 14.15 34.01 -39.07
CA GLY A 14 15.14 33.77 -38.03
C GLY A 14 15.52 32.30 -38.12
N SER A 15 16.82 32.02 -38.14
CA SER A 15 17.36 30.66 -38.16
C SER A 15 16.86 29.87 -36.94
N SER A 16 15.75 29.16 -37.08
CA SER A 16 15.27 28.25 -36.05
C SER A 16 16.02 26.92 -36.20
N SER A 17 17.13 26.78 -35.48
CA SER A 17 17.61 25.48 -35.05
C SER A 17 16.40 24.70 -34.51
N PRO A 18 16.21 23.41 -34.86
CA PRO A 18 15.09 22.66 -34.32
C PRO A 18 15.25 22.61 -32.81
N ILE A 19 14.34 23.28 -32.08
CA ILE A 19 14.20 23.08 -30.65
C ILE A 19 13.69 21.66 -30.52
N ILE A 20 14.61 20.71 -30.32
CA ILE A 20 14.28 19.36 -29.90
C ILE A 20 13.56 19.54 -28.58
N ARG A 21 12.23 19.37 -28.58
CA ARG A 21 11.46 19.20 -27.35
C ARG A 21 11.97 17.90 -26.73
N GLN A 22 12.96 18.00 -25.84
CA GLN A 22 13.25 16.92 -24.91
C GLN A 22 12.00 16.79 -24.04
N GLU A 23 11.13 15.85 -24.40
CA GLU A 23 10.13 15.36 -23.45
C GLU A 23 10.92 14.87 -22.23
N LYS A 24 10.82 15.61 -21.13
CA LYS A 24 11.34 15.15 -19.84
C LYS A 24 10.57 13.88 -19.49
N SER A 25 11.16 12.72 -19.81
CA SER A 25 10.64 11.44 -19.37
C SER A 25 10.61 11.45 -17.85
N LEU A 26 9.45 11.12 -17.27
CA LEU A 26 9.32 10.97 -15.82
C LEU A 26 10.27 9.87 -15.33
N ALA A 27 10.64 9.93 -14.06
CA ALA A 27 11.40 8.86 -13.44
C ALA A 27 10.61 7.53 -13.58
N PRO A 28 11.26 6.39 -13.88
CA PRO A 28 10.59 5.11 -13.91
C PRO A 28 9.77 4.88 -12.64
N GLY A 29 8.62 4.21 -12.74
CA GLY A 29 7.81 3.94 -11.54
C GLY A 29 7.08 5.16 -10.94
N THR A 30 7.14 6.31 -11.63
CA THR A 30 6.38 7.51 -11.26
C THR A 30 5.34 7.88 -12.30
N ARG A 31 4.21 8.44 -11.85
CA ARG A 31 3.17 8.98 -12.72
C ARG A 31 2.47 10.19 -12.09
N PRO A 32 1.86 11.07 -12.89
CA PRO A 32 1.00 12.11 -12.37
C PRO A 32 -0.24 11.50 -11.69
N SER A 33 -0.59 12.04 -10.53
CA SER A 33 -1.83 11.80 -9.80
C SER A 33 -3.03 12.10 -10.70
N PRO A 34 -4.03 11.21 -10.79
CA PRO A 34 -5.24 11.48 -11.56
C PRO A 34 -6.12 12.56 -10.91
N LEU A 35 -5.93 12.85 -9.62
CA LEU A 35 -6.70 13.85 -8.89
C LEU A 35 -6.22 15.29 -9.18
N ASP A 36 -4.90 15.51 -9.19
CA ASP A 36 -4.31 16.85 -9.22
C ASP A 36 -2.96 16.95 -9.94
N GLY A 37 -2.51 15.90 -10.62
CA GLY A 37 -1.31 15.92 -11.47
C GLY A 37 0.03 15.89 -10.72
N ARG A 38 0.05 15.90 -9.38
CA ARG A 38 1.31 15.76 -8.61
C ARG A 38 1.99 14.44 -8.90
N LEU A 39 3.32 14.38 -8.78
CA LEU A 39 4.03 13.12 -8.98
C LEU A 39 3.69 12.13 -7.88
N THR A 40 3.41 10.88 -8.27
CA THR A 40 3.10 9.76 -7.38
C THR A 40 3.93 8.55 -7.75
N THR A 41 4.13 7.65 -6.79
CA THR A 41 4.76 6.35 -7.00
C THR A 41 3.98 5.24 -6.29
N SER A 42 4.06 4.02 -6.79
CA SER A 42 3.33 2.91 -6.17
C SER A 42 3.88 2.55 -4.79
N THR A 43 2.99 2.12 -3.90
CA THR A 43 3.32 1.50 -2.61
C THR A 43 3.77 0.04 -2.72
N GLY A 44 3.72 -0.56 -3.92
CA GLY A 44 3.90 -2.00 -4.14
C GLY A 44 2.67 -2.82 -3.75
N THR A 45 1.60 -2.17 -3.28
CA THR A 45 0.31 -2.79 -2.94
C THR A 45 -0.81 -2.05 -3.66
N GLN A 46 -1.36 -2.65 -4.70
CA GLN A 46 -2.34 -1.96 -5.57
C GLN A 46 -3.59 -1.49 -4.82
N SER A 47 -4.11 -2.26 -3.86
CA SER A 47 -5.27 -1.85 -3.06
C SER A 47 -4.95 -0.69 -2.11
N LEU A 48 -3.69 -0.60 -1.63
CA LEU A 48 -3.24 0.54 -0.83
C LEU A 48 -3.08 1.79 -1.69
N ASP A 49 -2.56 1.66 -2.91
CA ASP A 49 -2.47 2.78 -3.86
C ASP A 49 -3.84 3.41 -4.14
N GLN A 50 -4.87 2.58 -4.28
CA GLN A 50 -6.26 3.04 -4.47
C GLN A 50 -6.82 3.76 -3.25
N LEU A 51 -6.40 3.38 -2.04
CA LEU A 51 -6.86 3.98 -0.78
C LEU A 51 -6.31 5.40 -0.55
N LEU A 52 -5.20 5.76 -1.18
CA LEU A 52 -4.51 7.05 -0.96
C LEU A 52 -5.23 8.22 -1.63
N SER A 53 -6.43 8.54 -1.13
CA SER A 53 -7.18 9.78 -1.40
C SER A 53 -7.35 10.13 -2.88
N GLY A 54 -7.52 9.12 -3.74
CA GLY A 54 -7.70 9.31 -5.19
C GLY A 54 -6.41 9.63 -5.95
N HIS A 55 -5.24 9.66 -5.28
CA HIS A 55 -3.94 9.81 -5.94
C HIS A 55 -3.49 8.51 -6.65
N ALA A 56 -4.14 7.37 -6.36
CA ALA A 56 -3.83 6.07 -6.96
C ALA A 56 -2.33 5.71 -6.85
N GLY A 57 -1.74 5.98 -5.68
CA GLY A 57 -0.31 5.87 -5.39
C GLY A 57 0.11 6.84 -4.29
N MET A 58 1.32 6.65 -3.77
CA MET A 58 1.93 7.54 -2.78
C MET A 58 2.35 8.86 -3.43
N PRO A 59 1.83 10.02 -3.00
CA PRO A 59 2.34 11.32 -3.43
C PRO A 59 3.81 11.51 -3.07
N MET A 60 4.60 12.00 -4.02
CA MET A 60 5.99 12.38 -3.75
C MET A 60 6.06 13.47 -2.66
N GLY A 61 7.12 13.42 -1.86
CA GLY A 61 7.33 14.35 -0.75
C GLY A 61 6.47 14.07 0.46
N THR A 62 5.89 12.88 0.60
CA THR A 62 5.02 12.52 1.73
C THR A 62 5.47 11.27 2.49
N SER A 63 5.00 11.14 3.74
CA SER A 63 5.21 9.96 4.60
C SER A 63 3.91 9.21 4.93
N LEU A 64 4.03 7.90 5.09
CA LEU A 64 2.97 7.05 5.62
C LEU A 64 3.47 6.32 6.86
N LEU A 65 2.77 6.53 7.97
CA LEU A 65 2.93 5.79 9.22
C LEU A 65 1.89 4.66 9.27
N VAL A 66 2.35 3.44 9.43
CA VAL A 66 1.50 2.25 9.61
C VAL A 66 1.66 1.73 11.03
N GLU A 67 0.59 1.85 11.78
CA GLU A 67 0.44 1.36 13.14
C GLU A 67 -0.09 -0.06 13.09
N GLU A 68 0.48 -0.97 13.89
CA GLU A 68 -0.03 -2.34 13.98
C GLU A 68 -0.27 -2.76 15.44
N THR A 69 -1.47 -3.27 15.69
CA THR A 69 -1.86 -3.84 16.97
C THR A 69 -1.57 -5.34 17.01
N GLY A 70 -1.22 -5.89 18.17
CA GLY A 70 -0.91 -7.30 18.35
C GLY A 70 0.58 -7.63 18.14
N THR A 71 0.84 -8.87 17.72
CA THR A 71 2.17 -9.48 17.57
C THR A 71 2.48 -9.94 16.15
N THR A 72 1.59 -9.67 15.21
CA THR A 72 1.79 -9.95 13.77
C THR A 72 2.68 -8.87 13.14
N ASP A 73 3.06 -9.08 11.87
CA ASP A 73 3.93 -8.15 11.10
C ASP A 73 3.33 -7.85 9.72
N PHE A 74 2.02 -7.58 9.65
CA PHE A 74 1.34 -7.22 8.39
C PHE A 74 1.84 -5.88 7.84
N GLY A 75 2.12 -4.91 8.71
CA GLY A 75 2.74 -3.64 8.38
C GLY A 75 4.14 -3.85 7.81
N GLY A 76 4.92 -4.77 8.38
CA GLY A 76 6.22 -5.17 7.82
C GLY A 76 6.09 -5.77 6.42
N VAL A 77 5.02 -6.51 6.12
CA VAL A 77 4.77 -7.02 4.76
C VAL A 77 4.49 -5.88 3.76
N LEU A 78 3.62 -4.92 4.12
CA LEU A 78 3.38 -3.71 3.29
C LEU A 78 4.68 -2.96 3.00
N LEU A 79 5.50 -2.79 4.03
CA LEU A 79 6.77 -2.09 3.96
C LEU A 79 7.78 -2.84 3.07
N ARG A 80 7.79 -4.18 3.11
CA ARG A 80 8.60 -5.00 2.19
C ARG A 80 8.12 -4.90 0.74
N TYR A 81 6.80 -4.84 0.47
CA TYR A 81 6.29 -4.56 -0.88
C TYR A 81 6.74 -3.18 -1.37
N TYR A 82 6.66 -2.16 -0.52
CA TYR A 82 7.11 -0.81 -0.84
C TYR A 82 8.60 -0.75 -1.20
N ALA A 83 9.45 -1.47 -0.45
CA ALA A 83 10.87 -1.58 -0.74
C ALA A 83 11.14 -2.37 -2.04
N ALA A 84 10.47 -3.51 -2.23
CA ALA A 84 10.62 -4.36 -3.41
C ALA A 84 10.20 -3.63 -4.70
N GLU A 85 9.09 -2.89 -4.67
CA GLU A 85 8.63 -2.05 -5.78
C GLU A 85 9.68 -0.98 -6.13
N GLY A 86 10.26 -0.33 -5.12
CA GLY A 86 11.36 0.61 -5.34
C GLY A 86 12.55 0.00 -6.06
N LEU A 87 13.01 -1.17 -5.60
CA LEU A 87 14.14 -1.86 -6.22
C LEU A 87 13.83 -2.33 -7.64
N ALA A 88 12.61 -2.81 -7.90
CA ALA A 88 12.17 -3.23 -9.23
C ALA A 88 12.05 -2.06 -10.22
N GLN A 89 11.68 -0.88 -9.72
CA GLN A 89 11.54 0.35 -10.52
C GLN A 89 12.87 1.10 -10.75
N GLY A 90 13.94 0.77 -10.02
CA GLY A 90 15.22 1.48 -10.15
C GLY A 90 15.45 2.59 -9.12
N HIS A 91 14.65 2.62 -8.05
CA HIS A 91 14.73 3.64 -7.01
C HIS A 91 15.85 3.33 -6.00
N GLN A 92 16.25 4.36 -5.25
CA GLN A 92 17.19 4.26 -4.14
C GLN A 92 16.41 4.01 -2.85
N VAL A 93 16.51 2.82 -2.27
CA VAL A 93 15.81 2.45 -1.04
C VAL A 93 16.75 2.64 0.15
N HIS A 94 16.32 3.41 1.15
CA HIS A 94 17.09 3.72 2.37
C HIS A 94 16.43 3.04 3.55
N LEU A 95 17.09 2.03 4.10
CA LEU A 95 16.57 1.20 5.19
C LEU A 95 17.24 1.58 6.51
N LEU A 96 16.43 1.93 7.50
CA LEU A 96 16.89 2.10 8.88
C LEU A 96 16.62 0.82 9.68
N GLY A 97 17.60 0.35 10.45
CA GLY A 97 17.42 -0.78 11.35
C GLY A 97 18.24 -2.00 10.96
N PHE A 98 17.89 -2.61 9.85
CA PHE A 98 18.49 -3.86 9.39
C PHE A 98 19.65 -3.64 8.43
N GLY A 99 20.54 -4.62 8.31
CA GLY A 99 21.62 -4.65 7.32
C GLY A 99 21.21 -5.26 5.98
N ASP A 100 22.18 -5.41 5.07
CA ASP A 100 21.96 -5.87 3.69
C ASP A 100 21.25 -7.22 3.55
N ALA A 101 21.34 -8.08 4.57
CA ALA A 101 20.65 -9.37 4.60
C ALA A 101 19.12 -9.24 4.49
N TRP A 102 18.55 -8.12 4.95
CA TRP A 102 17.11 -7.83 4.88
C TRP A 102 16.59 -7.84 3.43
N ARG A 103 17.44 -7.56 2.44
CA ARG A 103 17.11 -7.68 1.01
C ARG A 103 16.60 -9.08 0.65
N ARG A 104 17.05 -10.13 1.33
CA ARG A 104 16.65 -11.51 1.08
C ARG A 104 15.24 -11.82 1.59
N GLU A 105 14.64 -10.94 2.38
CA GLU A 105 13.26 -11.06 2.85
C GLU A 105 12.25 -10.44 1.88
N LEU A 106 12.72 -9.69 0.87
CA LEU A 106 11.84 -9.00 -0.06
C LEU A 106 11.11 -10.00 -0.96
N PRO A 107 9.79 -9.82 -1.14
CA PRO A 107 8.97 -10.74 -1.93
C PRO A 107 9.33 -10.68 -3.42
N GLY A 108 9.20 -11.82 -4.09
CA GLY A 108 9.48 -11.93 -5.52
C GLY A 108 8.36 -11.37 -6.38
N LEU A 109 8.67 -11.08 -7.65
CA LEU A 109 7.65 -10.67 -8.62
C LEU A 109 6.68 -11.83 -8.87
N GLY A 110 5.39 -11.53 -8.81
CA GLY A 110 4.31 -12.45 -9.14
C GLY A 110 4.22 -12.68 -10.65
N SER A 111 3.61 -13.79 -11.04
CA SER A 111 3.30 -14.03 -12.45
C SER A 111 2.19 -13.06 -12.89
N PRO A 112 2.28 -12.46 -14.08
CA PRO A 112 1.25 -11.53 -14.60
C PRO A 112 -0.15 -12.16 -14.72
N ASP A 113 -0.27 -13.49 -14.64
CA ASP A 113 -1.55 -14.23 -14.68
C ASP A 113 -2.22 -14.44 -13.31
N GLY A 114 -1.59 -14.03 -12.21
CA GLY A 114 -2.10 -14.26 -10.85
C GLY A 114 -3.39 -13.50 -10.50
N SER A 115 -3.68 -12.40 -11.20
CA SER A 115 -4.91 -11.61 -10.99
C SER A 115 -6.12 -12.10 -11.79
N LYS A 116 -5.98 -13.17 -12.60
CA LYS A 116 -7.05 -13.69 -13.48
C LYS A 116 -7.54 -15.11 -13.15
N LYS A 117 -6.98 -15.77 -12.14
CA LYS A 117 -7.23 -17.21 -11.87
C LYS A 117 -8.17 -17.52 -10.70
N SER A 118 -9.21 -16.72 -10.47
CA SER A 118 -10.35 -17.09 -9.60
C SER A 118 -11.61 -17.51 -10.37
N GLY A 119 -11.54 -17.73 -11.68
CA GLY A 119 -12.64 -18.32 -12.45
C GLY A 119 -12.26 -19.66 -13.06
N LYS A 120 -12.61 -20.78 -12.41
CA LYS A 120 -12.67 -22.06 -13.13
C LYS A 120 -13.75 -21.93 -14.22
N PRO A 121 -13.52 -22.42 -15.45
CA PRO A 121 -14.55 -22.41 -16.49
C PRO A 121 -15.64 -23.41 -16.10
N ILE A 122 -16.80 -22.91 -15.69
CA ILE A 122 -18.01 -23.72 -15.64
C ILE A 122 -18.46 -23.93 -17.09
N SER A 123 -18.42 -25.19 -17.51
CA SER A 123 -18.94 -25.65 -18.78
C SER A 123 -20.42 -25.32 -18.92
N SER A 124 -20.75 -24.62 -20.00
CA SER A 124 -22.03 -24.65 -20.73
C SER A 124 -23.32 -24.61 -19.90
N SER A 125 -23.76 -23.41 -19.54
CA SER A 125 -25.14 -22.90 -19.75
C SER A 125 -25.39 -21.71 -18.83
N ASP A 126 -25.03 -20.49 -19.25
CA ASP A 126 -25.59 -19.31 -18.57
C ASP A 126 -25.52 -18.03 -19.42
N GLU A 127 -26.42 -17.95 -20.39
CA GLU A 127 -26.69 -16.71 -21.12
C GLU A 127 -27.45 -15.68 -20.26
N LYS A 128 -27.76 -16.01 -18.98
CA LYS A 128 -28.64 -15.23 -18.11
C LYS A 128 -27.93 -14.33 -17.07
N MET A 129 -26.60 -14.35 -16.99
CA MET A 129 -25.83 -13.59 -15.98
C MET A 129 -24.87 -12.53 -16.56
N LYS A 130 -25.15 -12.00 -17.76
CA LYS A 130 -24.35 -10.90 -18.36
C LYS A 130 -24.58 -9.54 -17.70
N ILE A 131 -25.63 -9.36 -16.90
CA ILE A 131 -25.97 -8.06 -16.28
C ILE A 131 -25.20 -7.85 -14.96
N ALA A 132 -25.03 -8.89 -14.14
CA ALA A 132 -24.28 -8.78 -12.88
C ALA A 132 -22.79 -8.43 -13.12
N TRP A 133 -22.18 -9.00 -14.15
CA TRP A 133 -20.80 -8.71 -14.53
C TRP A 133 -20.60 -7.26 -14.98
N ARG A 134 -21.62 -6.65 -15.60
CA ARG A 134 -21.56 -5.24 -16.01
C ARG A 134 -21.54 -4.29 -14.81
N TYR A 135 -22.20 -4.63 -13.70
CA TYR A 135 -22.19 -3.77 -12.51
C TYR A 135 -20.89 -3.87 -11.71
N GLU A 136 -20.22 -5.02 -11.71
CA GLU A 136 -18.89 -5.17 -11.07
C GLU A 136 -17.83 -4.29 -11.74
N THR A 137 -17.86 -4.19 -13.08
CA THR A 137 -17.02 -3.24 -13.83
C THR A 137 -17.42 -1.77 -13.66
N LEU A 138 -18.64 -1.48 -13.19
CA LEU A 138 -19.14 -0.12 -12.95
C LEU A 138 -18.74 0.40 -11.57
N GLY A 139 -18.51 -0.47 -10.58
CA GLY A 139 -17.98 -0.10 -9.26
C GLY A 139 -16.52 0.35 -9.28
N GLN A 140 -15.77 0.02 -10.34
CA GLN A 140 -14.38 0.45 -10.56
C GLN A 140 -14.26 1.78 -11.35
N ARG A 141 -15.38 2.49 -11.56
CA ARG A 141 -15.48 3.65 -12.47
C ARG A 141 -15.11 5.00 -11.86
N ASN A 142 -14.39 5.02 -10.73
CA ASN A 142 -13.70 6.24 -10.27
C ASN A 142 -12.29 6.40 -10.88
N VAL A 143 -11.91 5.53 -11.82
CA VAL A 143 -10.74 5.74 -12.67
C VAL A 143 -11.19 6.35 -14.00
N PRO A 144 -10.82 7.60 -14.36
CA PRO A 144 -10.85 8.02 -15.75
C PRO A 144 -9.77 7.24 -16.50
N VAL A 145 -10.14 6.08 -17.04
CA VAL A 145 -9.33 5.34 -18.01
C VAL A 145 -9.35 6.14 -19.31
N ARG A 146 -8.32 6.97 -19.52
CA ARG A 146 -8.05 7.63 -20.79
C ARG A 146 -6.97 6.91 -21.60
N ASP A 147 -6.79 5.61 -21.37
CA ASP A 147 -5.88 4.75 -22.12
C ASP A 147 -6.66 3.66 -22.86
N ALA A 148 -7.44 4.07 -23.86
CA ALA A 148 -7.93 3.19 -24.91
C ALA A 148 -8.32 4.01 -26.14
N GLN A 149 -7.32 4.67 -26.76
CA GLN A 149 -7.25 5.06 -28.18
C GLN A 149 -6.23 6.20 -28.34
N ALA A 150 -4.95 5.84 -28.26
CA ALA A 150 -3.89 6.59 -28.94
C ALA A 150 -3.24 5.62 -29.94
N PRO A 151 -3.11 5.98 -31.23
CA PRO A 151 -2.50 5.12 -32.22
C PRO A 151 -1.04 4.83 -31.83
N THR A 152 -0.72 3.55 -31.68
CA THR A 152 0.57 3.02 -31.26
C THR A 152 1.64 3.29 -32.31
N THR A 153 2.65 4.08 -31.97
CA THR A 153 4.00 3.94 -32.51
C THR A 153 4.68 2.74 -31.84
N PRO A 154 5.34 1.83 -32.58
CA PRO A 154 5.92 0.62 -32.02
C PRO A 154 7.34 0.91 -31.49
N ALA A 155 7.49 1.30 -30.22
CA ALA A 155 8.81 1.36 -29.57
C ALA A 155 8.85 1.37 -28.03
N GLN A 156 7.72 1.45 -27.30
CA GLN A 156 7.76 1.53 -25.84
C GLN A 156 6.94 0.39 -25.22
N THR A 157 7.63 -0.56 -24.59
CA THR A 157 7.01 -1.52 -23.67
C THR A 157 6.30 -0.72 -22.57
N PRO A 158 5.01 -0.97 -22.28
CA PRO A 158 4.31 -0.25 -21.22
C PRO A 158 5.03 -0.46 -19.89
N SER A 159 5.48 0.63 -19.27
CA SER A 159 6.13 0.57 -17.95
C SER A 159 5.08 0.22 -16.89
N THR A 160 5.34 -0.83 -16.11
CA THR A 160 4.43 -1.27 -15.05
C THR A 160 4.53 -0.31 -13.87
N PHE A 161 3.40 0.27 -13.44
CA PHE A 161 3.35 1.23 -12.32
C PHE A 161 3.41 0.55 -10.94
N CYS A 162 2.75 -0.60 -10.80
CA CYS A 162 2.73 -1.42 -9.59
C CYS A 162 2.86 -2.87 -10.02
N HIS A 163 3.87 -3.58 -9.50
CA HIS A 163 4.00 -5.00 -9.77
C HIS A 163 3.12 -5.81 -8.81
N GLY A 164 2.70 -7.01 -9.25
CA GLY A 164 2.19 -8.02 -8.33
C GLY A 164 3.36 -8.72 -7.64
N PHE A 165 3.25 -8.99 -6.35
CA PHE A 165 4.27 -9.70 -5.57
C PHE A 165 3.74 -11.04 -5.05
N ASP A 166 4.62 -12.04 -5.04
CA ASP A 166 4.35 -13.40 -4.57
C ASP A 166 5.22 -13.69 -3.34
N LEU A 167 4.58 -13.92 -2.20
CA LEU A 167 5.25 -14.16 -0.91
C LEU A 167 5.96 -15.51 -0.84
N THR A 168 5.60 -16.46 -1.72
CA THR A 168 6.29 -17.75 -1.83
C THR A 168 7.66 -17.62 -2.48
N LYS A 169 7.93 -16.48 -3.14
CA LYS A 169 9.17 -16.18 -3.85
C LYS A 169 9.97 -15.11 -3.13
N ARG A 170 11.22 -14.95 -3.55
CA ARG A 170 12.10 -13.85 -3.13
C ARG A 170 12.51 -13.02 -4.34
N LEU A 171 12.78 -11.74 -4.10
CA LEU A 171 13.16 -10.82 -5.15
C LEU A 171 14.52 -11.23 -5.75
N GLU A 172 14.49 -11.63 -7.01
CA GLU A 172 15.69 -12.07 -7.73
C GLU A 172 16.59 -10.87 -8.06
N ASN A 173 17.91 -11.11 -8.13
CA ASN A 173 18.88 -10.06 -8.48
C ASN A 173 18.66 -9.51 -9.90
N SER A 174 18.13 -10.31 -10.82
CA SER A 174 17.76 -9.91 -12.18
C SER A 174 16.65 -8.85 -12.22
N ALA A 175 15.74 -8.88 -11.24
CA ALA A 175 14.63 -7.94 -11.13
C ALA A 175 15.04 -6.61 -10.48
N ILE A 176 16.20 -6.56 -9.81
CA ILE A 176 16.64 -5.40 -9.03
C ILE A 176 17.39 -4.43 -9.93
N LYS A 177 16.76 -3.29 -10.19
CA LYS A 177 17.33 -2.16 -10.97
C LYS A 177 17.84 -1.04 -10.07
N GLY A 178 17.34 -0.98 -8.84
CA GLY A 178 17.66 0.04 -7.84
C GLY A 178 18.82 -0.35 -6.92
N GLN A 179 19.04 0.46 -5.88
CA GLN A 179 20.03 0.17 -4.83
C GLN A 179 19.39 0.23 -3.46
N LEU A 180 19.84 -0.66 -2.57
CA LEU A 180 19.49 -0.66 -1.16
C LEU A 180 20.66 -0.06 -0.37
N HIS A 181 20.39 0.99 0.40
CA HIS A 181 21.33 1.58 1.36
C HIS A 181 20.82 1.27 2.76
N THR A 182 21.64 0.58 3.55
CA THR A 182 21.25 0.18 4.90
C THR A 182 22.00 0.95 5.96
N THR A 183 21.29 1.43 6.98
CA THR A 183 21.87 1.94 8.21
C THR A 183 21.50 0.98 9.34
N SER A 184 22.41 0.05 9.61
CA SER A 184 22.26 -0.92 10.69
C SER A 184 22.28 -0.21 12.04
N VAL A 185 21.47 -0.69 12.96
CA VAL A 185 21.55 -0.29 14.36
C VAL A 185 22.45 -1.24 15.14
N GLU A 186 23.07 -0.74 16.20
CA GLU A 186 23.99 -1.50 17.07
C GLU A 186 23.24 -2.47 18.00
N GLY A 187 21.90 -2.54 17.90
CA GLY A 187 21.01 -3.38 18.68
C GLY A 187 20.59 -2.77 20.01
N PRO A 188 19.77 -3.50 20.80
CA PRO A 188 19.18 -2.97 22.03
C PRO A 188 20.18 -2.79 23.17
N MET A 189 21.30 -3.51 23.14
CA MET A 189 22.37 -3.44 24.15
C MET A 189 23.40 -2.34 23.88
N ALA A 190 23.22 -1.57 22.80
CA ALA A 190 24.10 -0.47 22.47
C ALA A 190 24.06 0.65 23.51
N SER A 191 25.12 1.47 23.55
CA SER A 191 25.20 2.61 24.47
C SER A 191 23.97 3.52 24.33
N PRO A 192 23.31 3.92 25.44
CA PRO A 192 22.12 4.77 25.41
C PRO A 192 22.42 6.21 24.95
N THR A 193 23.70 6.55 24.70
CA THR A 193 24.09 7.87 24.22
C THR A 193 24.05 8.00 22.70
N ASN A 194 23.91 6.89 21.97
CA ASN A 194 23.95 6.90 20.51
C ASN A 194 22.64 6.37 19.93
N THR A 195 21.91 7.23 19.23
CA THR A 195 20.72 6.85 18.46
C THR A 195 21.05 6.88 16.96
N PRO A 196 20.49 5.97 16.15
CA PRO A 196 20.85 5.88 14.73
C PRO A 196 20.25 7.02 13.88
N PHE A 197 19.30 7.77 14.43
CA PHE A 197 18.43 8.67 13.68
C PHE A 197 19.17 9.83 13.02
N HIS A 198 20.08 10.49 13.74
CA HIS A 198 20.80 11.64 13.20
C HIS A 198 21.72 11.23 12.06
N ARG A 199 22.50 10.14 12.25
CA ARG A 199 23.36 9.58 11.21
C ARG A 199 22.54 9.17 9.99
N PHE A 200 21.43 8.47 10.20
CA PHE A 200 20.55 8.04 9.10
C PHE A 200 20.04 9.22 8.26
N ILE A 201 19.51 10.27 8.89
CA ILE A 201 19.05 11.46 8.15
C ILE A 201 20.20 12.12 7.39
N ALA A 202 21.39 12.23 7.99
CA ALA A 202 22.56 12.80 7.33
C ALA A 202 23.00 11.99 6.10
N ASP A 203 23.04 10.65 6.22
CA ASP A 203 23.41 9.74 5.14
C ASP A 203 22.41 9.81 3.99
N VAL A 204 21.11 9.76 4.28
CA VAL A 204 20.03 9.89 3.28
C VAL A 204 20.11 11.24 2.58
N THR A 205 20.30 12.32 3.33
CA THR A 205 20.45 13.68 2.77
C THR A 205 21.65 13.77 1.84
N SER A 206 22.78 13.19 2.24
CA SER A 206 23.99 13.14 1.41
C SER A 206 23.74 12.38 0.10
N LYS A 207 23.08 11.22 0.17
CA LYS A 207 22.75 10.42 -1.02
C LYS A 207 21.82 11.16 -1.98
N ILE A 208 20.81 11.87 -1.47
CA ILE A 208 19.90 12.67 -2.31
C ILE A 208 20.63 13.83 -3.00
N LYS A 209 21.52 14.53 -2.28
CA LYS A 209 22.29 15.64 -2.87
C LYS A 209 23.26 15.18 -3.96
N ASN A 210 23.77 13.96 -3.85
CA ASN A 210 24.72 13.38 -4.78
C ASN A 210 24.07 12.61 -5.95
N SER A 211 22.74 12.53 -5.99
CA SER A 211 21.99 11.87 -7.06
C SER A 211 21.37 12.87 -8.04
N PRO A 212 21.16 12.48 -9.32
CA PRO A 212 20.41 13.31 -10.27
C PRO A 212 19.00 13.66 -9.76
N PRO A 213 18.45 14.85 -10.08
CA PRO A 213 17.10 15.26 -9.64
C PRO A 213 15.95 14.36 -10.08
N SER A 214 16.18 13.46 -11.05
CA SER A 214 15.24 12.45 -11.52
C SER A 214 15.28 11.16 -10.70
N THR A 215 16.14 11.07 -9.68
CA THR A 215 16.29 9.87 -8.85
C THR A 215 15.21 9.87 -7.78
N VAL A 216 14.51 8.74 -7.65
CA VAL A 216 13.52 8.54 -6.59
C VAL A 216 14.17 7.81 -5.42
N HIS A 217 13.92 8.33 -4.22
CA HIS A 217 14.40 7.82 -2.95
C HIS A 217 13.21 7.37 -2.10
N ARG A 218 13.27 6.15 -1.60
CA ARG A 218 12.25 5.57 -0.71
C ARG A 218 12.88 5.32 0.65
N ILE A 219 12.41 6.03 1.66
CA ILE A 219 12.83 5.82 3.05
C ILE A 219 11.94 4.75 3.67
N VAL A 220 12.57 3.77 4.31
CA VAL A 220 11.93 2.56 4.83
C VAL A 220 12.37 2.37 6.27
N VAL A 221 11.42 2.44 7.20
CA VAL A 221 11.68 2.34 8.65
C VAL A 221 10.79 1.28 9.27
N PRO A 222 11.21 0.00 9.26
CA PRO A 222 10.47 -1.09 9.87
C PRO A 222 10.54 -1.03 11.40
N ASN A 223 9.38 -1.24 12.01
CA ASN A 223 9.19 -1.47 13.44
C ASN A 223 9.94 -0.44 14.30
N LEU A 224 9.69 0.84 14.00
CA LEU A 224 10.25 1.98 14.70
C LEU A 224 10.04 1.82 16.22
N LEU A 225 11.10 2.06 16.98
CA LEU A 225 11.16 1.89 18.44
C LEU A 225 11.00 0.45 18.96
N SER A 226 10.97 -0.57 18.11
CA SER A 226 10.93 -1.96 18.57
C SER A 226 12.12 -2.25 19.51
N PRO A 227 11.89 -2.75 20.74
CA PRO A 227 12.95 -3.12 21.68
C PRO A 227 13.86 -4.25 21.19
N THR A 228 13.48 -4.97 20.13
CA THR A 228 14.35 -5.98 19.50
C THR A 228 15.45 -5.35 18.64
N LEU A 229 15.27 -4.09 18.24
CA LEU A 229 16.10 -3.40 17.26
C LEU A 229 16.75 -2.16 17.86
N TYR A 230 15.98 -1.35 18.58
CA TYR A 230 16.42 -0.08 19.13
C TYR A 230 16.74 -0.18 20.63
N ASN A 231 17.72 0.60 21.07
CA ASN A 231 17.97 0.82 22.50
C ASN A 231 16.88 1.70 23.13
N SER A 232 16.82 1.75 24.46
CA SER A 232 15.82 2.53 25.19
C SER A 232 15.91 4.04 24.94
N ALA A 233 17.09 4.56 24.61
CA ALA A 233 17.29 5.97 24.30
C ALA A 233 16.56 6.41 23.03
N ALA A 234 16.40 5.53 22.05
CA ALA A 234 15.62 5.82 20.85
C ALA A 234 14.16 6.16 21.14
N SER A 235 13.60 5.61 22.22
CA SER A 235 12.21 5.88 22.65
C SER A 235 12.04 7.21 23.40
N GLN A 236 13.14 7.93 23.68
CA GLN A 236 13.03 9.27 24.27
C GLN A 236 12.35 10.22 23.29
N PRO A 237 11.33 11.00 23.71
CA PRO A 237 10.60 11.90 22.81
C PRO A 237 11.53 12.86 22.03
N LYS A 238 12.58 13.36 22.68
CA LYS A 238 13.58 14.24 22.05
C LYS A 238 14.25 13.58 20.85
N GLU A 239 14.51 12.28 20.90
CA GLU A 239 15.22 11.55 19.85
C GLU A 239 14.27 11.22 18.69
N VAL A 240 13.17 10.52 18.98
CA VAL A 240 12.23 10.07 17.93
C VAL A 240 11.44 11.22 17.31
N LEU A 241 11.03 12.24 18.07
CA LEU A 241 10.28 13.36 17.49
C LEU A 241 11.19 14.28 16.68
N LYS A 242 12.45 14.47 17.10
CA LYS A 242 13.44 15.17 16.29
C LYS A 242 13.73 14.42 14.99
N PHE A 243 13.79 13.09 15.05
CA PHE A 243 13.93 12.24 13.87
C PHE A 243 12.77 12.43 12.88
N LEU A 244 11.52 12.26 13.33
CA LEU A 244 10.34 12.40 12.47
C LEU A 244 10.17 13.83 11.95
N HIS A 245 10.50 14.84 12.76
CA HIS A 245 10.53 16.22 12.31
C HIS A 245 11.58 16.45 11.20
N ALA A 246 12.79 15.91 11.36
CA ALA A 246 13.83 15.98 10.34
C ALA A 246 13.45 15.20 9.07
N LEU A 247 12.81 14.04 9.21
CA LEU A 247 12.26 13.26 8.10
C LEU A 247 11.22 14.06 7.31
N ARG A 248 10.28 14.71 8.01
CA ARG A 248 9.27 15.59 7.41
C ARG A 248 9.93 16.76 6.67
N ALA A 249 10.92 17.41 7.29
CA ALA A 249 11.66 18.50 6.64
C ALA A 249 12.36 18.04 5.35
N LEU A 250 12.99 16.86 5.37
CA LEU A 250 13.63 16.25 4.21
C LEU A 250 12.62 15.95 3.09
N LEU A 251 11.46 15.38 3.42
CA LEU A 251 10.38 15.11 2.47
C LEU A 251 9.85 16.39 1.81
N ARG A 252 9.74 17.49 2.56
CA ARG A 252 9.32 18.79 2.02
C ARG A 252 10.40 19.46 1.18
N GLN A 253 11.66 19.35 1.57
CA GLN A 253 12.79 19.91 0.83
C GLN A 253 12.99 19.21 -0.53
N TYR A 254 12.78 17.90 -0.58
CA TYR A 254 12.98 17.06 -1.77
C TYR A 254 11.66 16.44 -2.25
N SER A 255 10.62 17.29 -2.36
CA SER A 255 9.22 16.88 -2.57
C SER A 255 8.93 16.15 -3.89
N THR A 256 9.83 16.19 -4.86
CA THR A 256 9.71 15.47 -6.13
C THR A 256 10.51 14.17 -6.17
N GLN A 257 11.32 13.90 -5.15
CA GLN A 257 12.31 12.81 -5.16
C GLN A 257 12.12 11.83 -4.01
N VAL A 258 11.57 12.22 -2.86
CA VAL A 258 11.58 11.37 -1.66
C VAL A 258 10.17 11.01 -1.19
N THR A 259 10.00 9.77 -0.75
CA THR A 259 8.81 9.29 -0.03
C THR A 259 9.24 8.42 1.16
N ALA A 260 8.43 8.35 2.22
CA ALA A 260 8.77 7.56 3.41
C ALA A 260 7.64 6.61 3.83
N PHE A 261 8.01 5.40 4.26
CA PHE A 261 7.10 4.42 4.83
C PHE A 261 7.69 3.93 6.16
N VAL A 262 6.95 4.14 7.24
CA VAL A 262 7.35 3.84 8.61
C VAL A 262 6.32 2.91 9.23
N THR A 263 6.74 1.85 9.92
CA THR A 263 5.84 1.00 10.71
C THR A 263 6.15 1.12 12.20
N ILE A 264 5.13 1.04 13.06
CA ILE A 264 5.28 1.09 14.52
C ILE A 264 4.32 0.09 15.22
N PRO A 265 4.82 -0.71 16.17
CA PRO A 265 3.96 -1.60 16.97
C PRO A 265 3.23 -0.80 18.06
N VAL A 266 1.94 -0.53 17.88
CA VAL A 266 1.14 0.24 18.85
C VAL A 266 0.73 -0.57 20.09
N THR A 267 0.99 -1.88 20.10
CA THR A 267 0.94 -2.70 21.34
C THR A 267 1.97 -2.23 22.38
N LEU A 268 3.14 -1.75 21.92
CA LEU A 268 4.21 -1.24 22.77
C LEU A 268 4.14 0.29 22.91
N PHE A 269 3.62 0.98 21.89
CA PHE A 269 3.46 2.43 21.86
C PHE A 269 2.00 2.81 21.59
N PRO A 270 1.10 2.67 22.59
CA PRO A 270 -0.33 2.89 22.38
C PRO A 270 -0.63 4.30 21.85
N ARG A 271 -1.60 4.38 20.95
CA ARG A 271 -2.08 5.65 20.35
C ARG A 271 -2.63 6.64 21.37
N SER A 272 -3.08 6.14 22.52
CA SER A 272 -3.52 6.97 23.66
C SER A 272 -2.38 7.74 24.32
N THR A 273 -1.12 7.41 24.03
CA THR A 273 0.03 8.13 24.57
C THR A 273 0.30 9.41 23.78
N GLY A 274 0.77 10.45 24.47
CA GLY A 274 1.17 11.70 23.83
C GLY A 274 2.30 11.50 22.80
N LEU A 275 3.21 10.56 23.06
CA LEU A 275 4.32 10.27 22.15
C LEU A 275 3.80 9.79 20.78
N THR A 276 2.94 8.76 20.76
CA THR A 276 2.35 8.25 19.52
C THR A 276 1.53 9.32 18.82
N ARG A 277 0.75 10.12 19.56
CA ARG A 277 -0.01 11.22 18.96
C ARG A 277 0.89 12.26 18.27
N TRP A 278 2.04 12.58 18.85
CA TRP A 278 3.01 13.46 18.19
C TRP A 278 3.64 12.83 16.94
N MET A 279 3.88 11.51 16.95
CA MET A 279 4.37 10.79 15.75
C MET A 279 3.33 10.80 14.62
N GLU A 280 2.05 10.62 14.93
CA GLU A 280 0.94 10.75 13.98
C GLU A 280 0.89 12.15 13.37
N LEU A 281 0.98 13.21 14.19
CA LEU A 281 0.94 14.60 13.73
C LEU A 281 2.11 15.01 12.83
N LEU A 282 3.26 14.37 12.98
CA LEU A 282 4.44 14.60 12.13
C LEU A 282 4.37 13.81 10.81
N SER A 283 3.44 12.87 10.69
CA SER A 283 3.25 12.01 9.51
C SER A 283 2.15 12.54 8.60
N ASP A 284 2.29 12.36 7.28
CA ASP A 284 1.29 12.86 6.33
C ASP A 284 0.06 11.95 6.23
N GLY A 285 0.30 10.64 6.25
CA GLY A 285 -0.72 9.60 6.35
C GLY A 285 -0.50 8.73 7.58
N VAL A 286 -1.59 8.27 8.18
CA VAL A 286 -1.59 7.35 9.32
C VAL A 286 -2.64 6.28 9.06
N LEU A 287 -2.21 5.02 9.01
CA LEU A 287 -3.08 3.85 8.91
C LEU A 287 -2.85 2.94 10.11
N GLU A 288 -3.91 2.34 10.61
CA GLU A 288 -3.88 1.37 11.71
C GLU A 288 -4.36 0.01 11.21
N LEU A 289 -3.49 -0.98 11.29
CA LEU A 289 -3.79 -2.39 11.09
C LEU A 289 -4.20 -3.01 12.43
N ILE A 290 -5.38 -3.60 12.45
CA ILE A 290 -5.95 -4.31 13.59
C ILE A 290 -6.17 -5.78 13.18
N PRO A 291 -5.14 -6.62 13.34
CA PRO A 291 -5.25 -8.06 13.14
C PRO A 291 -6.34 -8.64 14.02
N LEU A 292 -7.23 -9.45 13.44
CA LEU A 292 -8.23 -10.19 14.20
C LEU A 292 -7.57 -11.49 14.68
N GLN A 293 -7.31 -11.58 15.99
CA GLN A 293 -6.82 -12.81 16.60
C GLN A 293 -7.87 -13.90 16.39
N HIS A 294 -7.49 -15.00 15.73
CA HIS A 294 -8.24 -16.25 15.62
C HIS A 294 -9.77 -16.10 15.79
N GLN A 295 -10.52 -16.01 14.68
CA GLN A 295 -11.86 -16.61 14.73
C GLN A 295 -11.66 -18.03 15.24
N ALA A 296 -12.28 -18.36 16.38
CA ALA A 296 -12.28 -19.71 16.91
C ALA A 296 -12.57 -20.71 15.76
N PRO A 297 -12.04 -21.94 15.79
CA PRO A 297 -12.29 -22.96 14.78
C PRO A 297 -13.74 -23.49 14.83
N VAL A 298 -14.72 -22.61 15.06
CA VAL A 298 -16.13 -22.90 14.87
C VAL A 298 -16.39 -22.75 13.37
N MET A 299 -16.37 -23.90 12.69
CA MET A 299 -16.70 -24.09 11.27
C MET A 299 -15.90 -23.21 10.29
N ARG A 300 -14.68 -23.63 9.98
CA ARG A 300 -14.15 -23.42 8.62
C ARG A 300 -14.97 -24.30 7.69
N GLU A 301 -16.10 -23.79 7.21
CA GLU A 301 -16.76 -24.44 6.08
C GLU A 301 -15.84 -24.40 4.85
N PRO A 302 -15.63 -25.53 4.15
CA PRO A 302 -14.86 -25.54 2.93
C PRO A 302 -15.57 -24.68 1.88
N GLY A 303 -15.01 -23.50 1.57
CA GLY A 303 -15.56 -22.54 0.61
C GLY A 303 -15.54 -21.08 1.05
N ASN A 304 -15.32 -20.80 2.35
CA ASN A 304 -15.35 -19.43 2.89
C ASN A 304 -13.94 -18.81 3.02
N GLU A 305 -13.25 -18.64 1.89
CA GLU A 305 -11.92 -18.00 1.82
C GLU A 305 -11.94 -16.47 1.95
N ASP A 306 -13.12 -15.86 2.07
CA ASP A 306 -13.31 -14.40 2.03
C ASP A 306 -13.31 -13.71 3.40
N LYS A 307 -12.96 -14.42 4.46
CA LYS A 307 -12.86 -13.83 5.80
C LYS A 307 -11.60 -12.96 5.91
N GLY A 308 -11.76 -11.65 6.05
CA GLY A 308 -10.66 -10.72 6.33
C GLY A 308 -9.83 -11.14 7.54
N GLN A 309 -8.50 -11.03 7.44
CA GLN A 309 -7.55 -11.38 8.51
C GLN A 309 -7.39 -10.25 9.54
N GLY A 310 -7.83 -9.04 9.20
CA GLY A 310 -7.85 -7.92 10.11
C GLY A 310 -8.66 -6.75 9.55
N LEU A 311 -8.81 -5.73 10.38
CA LEU A 311 -9.39 -4.44 10.02
C LEU A 311 -8.28 -3.44 9.71
N LEU A 312 -8.52 -2.56 8.77
CA LEU A 312 -7.68 -1.40 8.48
C LEU A 312 -8.49 -0.14 8.79
N ARG A 313 -7.89 0.80 9.53
CA ARG A 313 -8.45 2.13 9.75
C ARG A 313 -7.51 3.17 9.16
N ALA A 314 -8.05 4.08 8.35
CA ALA A 314 -7.31 5.28 7.96
C ALA A 314 -7.59 6.37 9.00
N HIS A 315 -6.55 6.91 9.63
CA HIS A 315 -6.64 8.05 10.56
C HIS A 315 -6.18 9.36 9.95
N SER A 316 -5.31 9.28 8.94
CA SER A 316 -4.96 10.40 8.08
C SER A 316 -4.52 9.84 6.73
N LEU A 317 -4.72 10.63 5.69
CA LEU A 317 -4.32 10.35 4.31
C LEU A 317 -3.46 11.50 3.81
N PRO A 318 -2.32 11.22 3.15
CA PRO A 318 -1.43 12.26 2.64
C PRO A 318 -2.17 13.24 1.75
N VAL A 319 -1.78 14.52 1.83
CA VAL A 319 -2.35 15.65 1.06
C VAL A 319 -3.78 16.01 1.41
N PHE A 320 -4.67 15.03 1.59
CA PHE A 320 -6.09 15.23 1.85
C PHE A 320 -6.33 15.95 3.18
N HIS A 321 -5.78 15.43 4.28
CA HIS A 321 -5.97 16.01 5.60
C HIS A 321 -5.24 17.35 5.76
N GLU A 322 -4.09 17.52 5.13
CA GLU A 322 -3.37 18.80 5.13
C GLU A 322 -4.14 19.93 4.45
N LYS A 323 -5.00 19.60 3.47
CA LYS A 323 -5.89 20.56 2.78
C LYS A 323 -7.21 20.81 3.53
N GLY A 324 -7.34 20.34 4.77
CA GLY A 324 -8.59 20.44 5.54
C GLY A 324 -9.60 19.34 5.22
N GLY A 325 -9.20 18.29 4.50
CA GLY A 325 -10.01 17.10 4.30
C GLY A 325 -10.33 16.42 5.64
N GLY A 326 -11.56 15.93 5.77
CA GLY A 326 -11.99 15.14 6.93
C GLY A 326 -12.76 15.90 8.01
N LEU A 327 -12.95 17.22 7.86
CA LEU A 327 -13.78 18.05 8.75
C LEU A 327 -15.26 17.59 8.80
N GLU A 328 -15.76 16.93 7.76
CA GLU A 328 -17.17 16.52 7.67
C GLU A 328 -17.48 15.15 8.29
N GLY A 329 -16.50 14.45 8.90
CA GLY A 329 -16.72 13.16 9.59
C GLY A 329 -17.17 11.99 8.69
N THR A 330 -17.47 12.23 7.41
CA THR A 330 -17.94 11.24 6.44
C THR A 330 -16.82 10.31 5.94
N TRP A 331 -15.57 10.74 6.03
CA TRP A 331 -14.39 9.96 5.58
C TRP A 331 -14.07 8.75 6.48
N ASN A 332 -14.49 8.79 7.75
CA ASN A 332 -14.28 7.73 8.75
C ASN A 332 -15.21 6.51 8.57
N ARG A 333 -16.10 6.49 7.57
CA ARG A 333 -17.25 5.59 7.56
C ARG A 333 -17.02 4.22 6.92
N GLU A 334 -15.93 4.01 6.20
CA GLU A 334 -15.62 2.69 5.63
C GLU A 334 -14.67 1.95 6.57
N ASN A 335 -15.23 1.02 7.36
CA ASN A 335 -14.40 0.00 7.98
C ASN A 335 -13.77 -0.79 6.84
N LEU A 336 -12.45 -0.76 6.71
CA LEU A 336 -11.73 -1.56 5.74
C LEU A 336 -11.27 -2.85 6.40
N SER A 337 -11.12 -3.88 5.60
CA SER A 337 -10.53 -5.16 5.98
C SER A 337 -9.33 -5.44 5.12
N PHE A 338 -8.39 -6.21 5.65
CA PHE A 338 -7.26 -6.69 4.88
C PHE A 338 -7.19 -8.21 4.94
N LYS A 339 -6.72 -8.80 3.85
CA LYS A 339 -6.35 -10.21 3.77
C LYS A 339 -4.98 -10.35 3.12
N LEU A 340 -4.16 -11.25 3.66
CA LEU A 340 -2.88 -11.63 3.09
C LEU A 340 -2.97 -13.06 2.55
N SER A 341 -2.75 -13.20 1.26
CA SER A 341 -2.59 -14.50 0.60
C SER A 341 -1.21 -14.57 -0.04
N SER A 342 -0.66 -15.77 -0.15
CA SER A 342 0.65 -15.99 -0.75
C SER A 342 0.68 -15.65 -2.24
N SER A 343 -0.44 -15.87 -2.95
CA SER A 343 -0.56 -15.70 -4.41
C SER A 343 -1.10 -14.34 -4.84
N SER A 344 -2.06 -13.76 -4.10
CA SER A 344 -2.66 -12.46 -4.40
C SER A 344 -2.03 -11.30 -3.62
N GLY A 345 -1.08 -11.58 -2.74
CA GLY A 345 -0.48 -10.58 -1.86
C GLY A 345 -1.47 -10.04 -0.82
N LEU A 346 -1.18 -8.83 -0.32
CA LEU A 346 -2.06 -8.13 0.62
C LEU A 346 -3.14 -7.37 -0.15
N VAL A 347 -4.40 -7.62 0.18
CA VAL A 347 -5.56 -6.96 -0.44
C VAL A 347 -6.37 -6.26 0.63
N ILE A 348 -6.69 -4.98 0.39
CA ILE A 348 -7.55 -4.15 1.24
C ILE A 348 -8.91 -3.99 0.55
N THR A 349 -9.99 -4.27 1.26
CA THR A 349 -11.37 -4.20 0.76
C THR A 349 -12.33 -3.66 1.82
N PRO A 350 -13.46 -3.04 1.45
CA PRO A 350 -14.51 -2.70 2.40
C PRO A 350 -14.89 -3.90 3.27
N PHE A 351 -14.93 -3.70 4.59
CA PHE A 351 -15.33 -4.74 5.53
C PHE A 351 -16.84 -4.97 5.41
N SER A 352 -17.20 -6.21 5.11
CA SER A 352 -18.60 -6.66 5.09
C SER A 352 -18.75 -7.77 6.12
N LEU A 353 -19.77 -7.66 6.98
CA LEU A 353 -20.12 -8.77 7.86
C LEU A 353 -20.72 -9.90 7.01
N PRO A 354 -20.38 -11.18 7.31
CA PRO A 354 -21.05 -12.29 6.67
C PRO A 354 -22.57 -12.19 6.94
N PRO A 355 -23.43 -12.56 5.98
CA PRO A 355 -24.86 -12.61 6.22
C PRO A 355 -25.12 -13.50 7.43
N ILE A 356 -25.94 -13.01 8.36
CA ILE A 356 -26.43 -13.81 9.49
C ILE A 356 -27.26 -14.93 8.87
N GLY A 357 -26.79 -16.17 8.97
CA GLY A 357 -27.59 -17.33 8.57
C GLY A 357 -28.85 -17.34 9.42
N ASP A 358 -30.00 -17.56 8.78
CA ASP A 358 -31.27 -17.75 9.47
C ASP A 358 -31.06 -18.81 10.56
N GLU A 359 -31.34 -18.44 11.81
CA GLU A 359 -31.33 -19.39 12.93
C GLU A 359 -32.23 -20.55 12.52
N GLU A 360 -31.67 -21.76 12.46
CA GLU A 360 -32.41 -22.98 12.12
C GLU A 360 -33.65 -23.02 13.01
N GLU A 361 -34.84 -22.92 12.38
CA GLU A 361 -36.10 -23.17 13.07
C GLU A 361 -35.99 -24.50 13.81
N PRO A 362 -36.40 -24.58 15.09
CA PRO A 362 -36.25 -25.80 15.85
C PRO A 362 -37.01 -26.92 15.16
N SER A 363 -36.24 -27.89 14.66
CA SER A 363 -36.70 -29.13 14.05
C SER A 363 -37.89 -29.70 14.81
N GLN A 364 -39.02 -29.86 14.11
CA GLN A 364 -40.23 -30.49 14.65
C GLN A 364 -39.87 -31.83 15.29
N VAL A 365 -40.13 -31.92 16.59
CA VAL A 365 -39.99 -33.13 17.39
C VAL A 365 -40.85 -34.24 16.76
N SER A 366 -40.19 -35.29 16.28
CA SER A 366 -40.83 -36.52 15.86
C SER A 366 -41.46 -37.20 17.09
N LYS A 367 -42.77 -37.49 17.00
CA LYS A 367 -43.52 -38.22 18.03
C LYS A 367 -42.94 -39.63 18.20
N PRO A 368 -42.76 -40.14 19.43
CA PRO A 368 -42.39 -41.53 19.64
C PRO A 368 -43.58 -42.44 19.35
N ASN A 369 -43.29 -43.53 18.65
CA ASN A 369 -44.21 -44.58 18.22
C ASN A 369 -44.40 -45.54 19.41
N ASP A 370 -45.61 -45.64 19.96
CA ASP A 370 -45.90 -46.51 21.10
C ASP A 370 -46.20 -47.94 20.65
N HIS A 371 -45.59 -48.90 21.33
CA HIS A 371 -45.55 -50.31 20.96
C HIS A 371 -46.85 -51.08 21.29
N LYS A 372 -47.04 -52.17 20.54
CA LYS A 372 -48.14 -53.15 20.56
C LYS A 372 -48.50 -53.68 21.96
N LYS A 373 -49.81 -53.82 22.20
CA LYS A 373 -50.43 -54.62 23.26
C LYS A 373 -50.10 -56.12 23.08
N GLU A 374 -49.53 -56.74 24.09
CA GLU A 374 -49.60 -58.20 24.31
C GLU A 374 -50.91 -58.54 25.02
N ALA A 375 -51.59 -59.57 24.53
CA ALA A 375 -52.74 -60.20 25.17
C ALA A 375 -52.25 -61.49 25.85
N LEU A 376 -52.56 -61.65 27.14
CA LEU A 376 -52.46 -62.90 27.87
C LEU A 376 -53.87 -63.28 28.33
N ASP A 377 -54.31 -64.46 27.89
CA ASP A 377 -55.48 -65.17 28.37
C ASP A 377 -54.96 -66.36 29.20
N PHE A 378 -55.33 -66.35 30.49
CA PHE A 378 -55.17 -67.34 31.59
C PHE A 378 -53.79 -67.94 31.92
#